data_AF-A0A8C6FCU6-F1
#
_entry.id   AF-A0A8C6FCU6-F1
#
_cell.length_a   1.000
_cell.length_b   1.000
_cell.length_c   1.000
_cell.angle_alpha   90.00
_cell.angle_beta   90.00
_cell.angle_gamma   90.00
#
_symmetry.space_group_name_H-M   'P 1'
#
loop_
_entity.id
_entity.type
_entity.pdbx_description
1 polymer ?
#
loop_
_entity_poly.entity_id
_entity_poly.type
_entity_poly.pdbx_seq_one_letter_code
_entity_poly.pdbx_strand_id
1 'polypeptide(L)'
;MADGEEPMAVDGGCGDTGDWEGRWNHVKKFLERSGPFTHPDFEPSTESLQFLLDTCKVLVIGAGGLGCELLKNLALSGFRQIHVIDMDTIDVSNLNRQFLFRPKDVGRPKAEVAAEFLNDRVPNCNVVPHFNKIQDFNDTFYRQFHIIVCGLDSVIARRWINGMLISLLNYEDGVLDPSSIVPLIDGGTEGFKGNARVILPGMTACVECTLELYPPQVNFPMCTIASMPRLPEHCIEYVRILQWPKEQPFGEGVPLDGDDPDHIQWIFQKSLERASQYNIRGITYRLTQGVVKRIIPAVASTNAVIAAVCATEVFKIATSAYIPLNNYLVFNDVDGLYTYTFEAERKENCPACSQLPQNIQFSPSAKLQEVLDYLTNSASLQMKSPAITATLEGKNRTLYLQSVTSIEERTRPNLTKTLKELGLVDGQELAVADVTTPQTVLFKLHFTS
;
A
#
# COMPACT_ATOMS: atom_id res chain seq x y z
N MET A 1 61.37 -23.29 -25.14
CA MET A 1 60.39 -22.22 -24.89
C MET A 1 59.01 -22.85 -24.89
N ALA A 2 58.52 -23.15 -23.71
CA ALA A 2 57.12 -23.39 -23.36
C ALA A 2 57.15 -23.67 -21.86
N ASP A 3 57.13 -22.59 -21.07
CA ASP A 3 57.01 -22.65 -19.62
C ASP A 3 55.59 -23.13 -19.28
N GLY A 4 55.51 -24.25 -18.57
CA GLY A 4 54.29 -24.72 -17.92
C GLY A 4 54.25 -24.18 -16.50
N GLU A 5 53.44 -23.15 -16.26
CA GLU A 5 53.00 -22.77 -14.92
C GLU A 5 51.71 -23.53 -14.60
N GLU A 6 51.81 -24.55 -13.75
CA GLU A 6 50.65 -25.05 -13.00
C GLU A 6 50.24 -23.96 -11.99
N PRO A 7 48.95 -23.59 -11.90
CA PRO A 7 48.51 -22.68 -10.86
C PRO A 7 48.61 -23.39 -9.51
N MET A 8 49.45 -22.86 -8.62
CA MET A 8 49.52 -23.27 -7.22
C MET A 8 48.12 -23.16 -6.61
N ALA A 9 47.59 -24.31 -6.17
CA ALA A 9 46.46 -24.38 -5.28
C ALA A 9 46.81 -23.57 -4.02
N VAL A 10 46.11 -22.45 -3.83
CA VAL A 10 46.19 -21.68 -2.59
C VAL A 10 45.42 -22.48 -1.55
N ASP A 11 46.16 -23.04 -0.59
CA ASP A 11 45.62 -23.77 0.55
C ASP A 11 44.48 -22.98 1.21
N GLY A 12 43.33 -23.64 1.31
CA GLY A 12 42.16 -23.15 2.01
C GLY A 12 42.44 -23.01 3.50
N GLY A 13 42.62 -21.77 3.94
CA GLY A 13 42.75 -21.39 5.35
C GLY A 13 41.76 -20.28 5.71
N CYS A 14 40.86 -20.60 6.65
CA CYS A 14 39.81 -19.77 7.23
C CYS A 14 38.59 -19.53 6.33
N GLY A 15 37.47 -20.21 6.66
CA GLY A 15 36.18 -19.99 6.01
C GLY A 15 35.73 -18.55 6.19
N ASP A 16 35.63 -17.82 5.08
CA ASP A 16 35.06 -16.49 5.04
C ASP A 16 33.57 -16.61 5.37
N THR A 17 33.20 -16.34 6.63
CA THR A 17 31.81 -16.36 7.10
C THR A 17 30.98 -15.22 6.48
N GLY A 18 31.58 -14.37 5.64
CA GLY A 18 30.98 -13.18 5.03
C GLY A 18 30.70 -12.05 6.02
N ASP A 19 30.96 -12.24 7.32
CA ASP A 19 30.91 -11.22 8.37
C ASP A 19 32.32 -10.88 8.85
N TRP A 20 32.90 -9.81 8.30
CA TRP A 20 34.22 -9.34 8.69
C TRP A 20 34.22 -8.69 10.09
N GLU A 21 35.42 -8.56 10.67
CA GLU A 21 35.60 -7.96 11.98
C GLU A 21 35.01 -6.54 12.03
N GLY A 22 34.17 -6.29 13.04
CA GLY A 22 33.59 -4.98 13.28
C GLY A 22 32.42 -4.59 12.36
N ARG A 23 32.01 -5.44 11.42
CA ARG A 23 30.89 -5.20 10.49
C ARG A 23 29.63 -4.67 11.19
N TRP A 24 29.25 -5.28 12.31
CA TRP A 24 28.02 -4.97 13.05
C TRP A 24 28.24 -4.08 14.29
N ASN A 25 29.38 -3.39 14.40
CA ASN A 25 29.73 -2.59 15.58
C ASN A 25 28.70 -1.49 15.92
N HIS A 26 28.01 -0.94 14.92
CA HIS A 26 27.00 0.08 15.14
C HIS A 26 25.71 -0.51 15.73
N VAL A 27 25.29 -1.69 15.26
CA VAL A 27 24.10 -2.40 15.74
C VAL A 27 24.34 -2.97 17.14
N LYS A 28 25.48 -3.61 17.38
CA LYS A 28 25.85 -4.23 18.66
C LYS A 28 25.72 -3.28 19.85
N LYS A 29 26.05 -2.00 19.68
CA LYS A 29 25.96 -0.99 20.75
C LYS A 29 24.55 -0.84 21.32
N PHE A 30 23.51 -1.13 20.53
CA PHE A 30 22.11 -1.03 20.95
C PHE A 30 21.54 -2.35 21.46
N LEU A 31 22.19 -3.48 21.15
CA LEU A 31 21.72 -4.81 21.54
C LEU A 31 22.46 -5.36 22.77
N GLU A 32 23.75 -5.03 22.92
CA GLU A 32 24.62 -5.56 23.97
C GLU A 32 24.68 -4.66 25.22
N ARG A 33 24.13 -3.44 25.14
CA ARG A 33 24.20 -2.44 26.21
C ARG A 33 22.81 -2.02 26.63
N SER A 34 22.59 -1.92 27.94
CA SER A 34 21.38 -1.29 28.49
C SER A 34 21.45 0.23 28.42
N GLY A 35 20.29 0.87 28.61
CA GLY A 35 20.18 2.31 28.67
C GLY A 35 18.87 2.75 29.35
N PRO A 36 18.76 4.03 29.74
CA PRO A 36 17.61 4.53 30.49
C PRO A 36 16.32 4.68 29.64
N PHE A 37 16.41 4.54 28.32
CA PHE A 37 15.29 4.75 27.38
C PHE A 37 14.92 3.46 26.63
N THR A 38 15.40 2.31 27.09
CA THR A 38 15.09 1.02 26.47
C THR A 38 13.62 0.66 26.69
N HIS A 39 13.08 -0.22 25.85
CA HIS A 39 11.75 -0.79 26.11
C HIS A 39 11.77 -1.57 27.44
N PRO A 40 10.66 -1.64 28.20
CA PRO A 40 10.59 -2.42 29.43
C PRO A 40 10.99 -3.89 29.27
N ASP A 41 10.71 -4.48 28.10
CA ASP A 41 11.05 -5.88 27.78
C ASP A 41 12.45 -6.06 27.16
N PHE A 42 13.29 -5.01 27.16
CA PHE A 42 14.64 -5.09 26.62
C PHE A 42 15.60 -5.78 27.57
N GLU A 43 16.28 -6.80 27.06
CA GLU A 43 17.39 -7.47 27.77
C GLU A 43 18.68 -7.36 26.93
N PRO A 44 19.76 -6.75 27.48
CA PRO A 44 21.02 -6.62 26.76
C PRO A 44 21.65 -8.01 26.55
N SER A 45 21.92 -8.37 25.30
CA SER A 45 22.47 -9.69 24.95
C SER A 45 23.35 -9.63 23.70
N THR A 46 24.38 -10.48 23.70
CA THR A 46 25.25 -10.72 22.54
C THR A 46 24.60 -11.64 21.49
N GLU A 47 23.54 -12.37 21.89
CA GLU A 47 22.81 -13.30 21.01
C GLU A 47 21.72 -12.60 20.19
N SER A 48 21.23 -11.43 20.64
CA SER A 48 20.15 -10.69 19.97
C SER A 48 20.47 -10.35 18.51
N LEU A 49 21.74 -10.07 18.20
CA LEU A 49 22.17 -9.83 16.82
C LEU A 49 22.01 -11.08 15.95
N GLN A 50 22.36 -12.26 16.47
CA GLN A 50 22.26 -13.49 15.70
C GLN A 50 20.80 -13.87 15.44
N PHE A 51 19.93 -13.66 16.44
CA PHE A 51 18.48 -13.78 16.26
C PHE A 51 17.98 -12.86 15.14
N LEU A 52 18.37 -11.58 15.15
CA LEU A 52 17.98 -10.62 14.10
C LEU A 52 18.43 -11.06 12.70
N LEU A 53 19.66 -11.57 12.58
CA LEU A 53 20.24 -12.01 11.32
C LEU A 53 19.57 -13.29 10.79
N ASP A 54 19.29 -14.26 11.65
CA ASP A 54 18.95 -15.63 11.22
C ASP A 54 17.46 -15.92 11.20
N THR A 55 16.68 -15.35 12.12
CA THR A 55 15.28 -15.75 12.34
C THR A 55 14.29 -14.65 12.00
N CYS A 56 14.66 -13.37 12.17
CA CYS A 56 13.72 -12.26 12.02
C CYS A 56 13.32 -12.03 10.55
N LYS A 57 12.25 -12.69 10.13
CA LYS A 57 11.60 -12.52 8.82
C LYS A 57 10.86 -11.19 8.71
N VAL A 58 11.26 -10.37 7.74
CA VAL A 58 10.64 -9.08 7.41
C VAL A 58 10.15 -9.09 5.97
N LEU A 59 8.93 -8.60 5.74
CA LEU A 59 8.40 -8.38 4.39
C LEU A 59 8.40 -6.89 4.05
N VAL A 60 8.99 -6.53 2.92
CA VAL A 60 8.90 -5.21 2.31
C VAL A 60 7.88 -5.26 1.18
N ILE A 61 6.87 -4.39 1.22
CA ILE A 61 5.86 -4.28 0.17
C ILE A 61 6.11 -3.00 -0.63
N GLY A 62 6.38 -3.17 -1.92
CA GLY A 62 6.83 -2.14 -2.84
C GLY A 62 8.36 -2.04 -2.88
N ALA A 63 8.91 -2.03 -4.08
CA ALA A 63 10.33 -1.85 -4.41
C ALA A 63 10.60 -0.48 -5.07
N GLY A 64 9.58 0.38 -5.21
CA GLY A 64 9.73 1.74 -5.71
C GLY A 64 10.13 2.75 -4.64
N GLY A 65 11.17 3.54 -4.87
CA GLY A 65 11.55 4.72 -4.05
C GLY A 65 11.81 4.37 -2.59
N LEU A 66 10.76 4.45 -1.76
CA LEU A 66 10.73 3.93 -0.39
C LEU A 66 11.21 2.49 -0.29
N GLY A 67 10.75 1.60 -1.17
CA GLY A 67 11.14 0.19 -1.16
C GLY A 67 12.64 -0.04 -1.29
N CYS A 68 13.28 0.65 -2.24
CA CYS A 68 14.74 0.62 -2.44
C CYS A 68 15.50 1.07 -1.18
N GLU A 69 15.06 2.18 -0.57
CA GLU A 69 15.66 2.72 0.65
C GLU A 69 15.45 1.79 1.85
N LEU A 70 14.25 1.22 2.01
CA LEU A 70 13.92 0.27 3.07
C LEU A 70 14.79 -0.97 3.01
N LEU A 71 14.93 -1.56 1.81
CA LEU A 71 15.81 -2.72 1.58
C LEU A 71 17.24 -2.45 2.05
N LYS A 72 17.84 -1.34 1.58
CA LYS A 72 19.17 -0.90 2.04
C LYS A 72 19.23 -0.72 3.56
N ASN A 73 18.26 -0.01 4.13
CA ASN A 73 18.25 0.32 5.55
C ASN A 73 18.17 -0.94 6.43
N LEU A 74 17.28 -1.88 6.08
CA LEU A 74 17.09 -3.13 6.82
C LEU A 74 18.33 -4.04 6.69
N ALA A 75 18.85 -4.20 5.47
CA ALA A 75 20.04 -5.02 5.25
C ALA A 75 21.26 -4.53 6.04
N LEU A 76 21.44 -3.21 6.15
CA LEU A 76 22.52 -2.58 6.94
C LEU A 76 22.23 -2.50 8.44
N SER A 77 21.03 -2.88 8.89
CA SER A 77 20.62 -2.89 10.30
C SER A 77 20.62 -4.30 10.92
N GLY A 78 21.07 -5.32 10.18
CA GLY A 78 21.21 -6.68 10.68
C GLY A 78 20.07 -7.63 10.31
N PHE A 79 19.20 -7.25 9.37
CA PHE A 79 18.17 -8.17 8.84
C PHE A 79 18.71 -8.90 7.60
N ARG A 80 18.62 -10.24 7.58
CA ARG A 80 18.93 -11.03 6.37
C ARG A 80 17.71 -11.65 5.72
N GLN A 81 16.75 -12.13 6.51
CA GLN A 81 15.56 -12.82 6.03
C GLN A 81 14.51 -11.81 5.55
N ILE A 82 14.75 -11.21 4.39
CA ILE A 82 13.91 -10.15 3.83
C ILE A 82 13.18 -10.68 2.61
N HIS A 83 11.87 -10.47 2.53
CA HIS A 83 11.10 -10.70 1.31
C HIS A 83 10.70 -9.35 0.71
N VAL A 84 10.62 -9.26 -0.62
CA VAL A 84 10.11 -8.07 -1.31
C VAL A 84 9.02 -8.43 -2.31
N ILE A 85 7.87 -7.76 -2.22
CA ILE A 85 6.78 -7.88 -3.20
C ILE A 85 6.71 -6.59 -4.01
N ASP A 86 6.75 -6.68 -5.33
CA ASP A 86 6.42 -5.58 -6.24
C ASP A 86 5.87 -6.15 -7.54
N MET A 87 4.80 -5.56 -8.07
CA MET A 87 4.13 -6.01 -9.30
C MET A 87 4.58 -5.26 -10.55
N ASP A 88 5.41 -4.22 -10.39
CA ASP A 88 5.79 -3.33 -11.48
C ASP A 88 7.10 -3.77 -12.13
N THR A 89 7.26 -3.35 -13.38
CA THR A 89 8.53 -3.35 -14.10
C THR A 89 9.24 -2.00 -13.97
N ILE A 90 10.55 -2.00 -14.18
CA ILE A 90 11.38 -0.80 -14.11
C ILE A 90 11.11 0.11 -15.32
N ASP A 91 10.79 1.36 -15.04
CA ASP A 91 10.64 2.42 -16.05
C ASP A 91 11.79 3.43 -15.98
N VAL A 92 12.10 4.11 -17.09
CA VAL A 92 13.17 5.14 -17.15
C VAL A 92 12.95 6.25 -16.12
N SER A 93 11.70 6.65 -15.89
CA SER A 93 11.34 7.68 -14.90
C SER A 93 11.64 7.28 -13.45
N ASN A 94 11.95 6.01 -13.19
CA ASN A 94 12.29 5.50 -11.87
C ASN A 94 13.75 5.83 -11.48
N LEU A 95 14.63 5.96 -12.46
CA LEU A 95 16.09 6.03 -12.25
C LEU A 95 16.55 7.30 -11.52
N ASN A 96 15.72 8.33 -11.41
CA ASN A 96 16.04 9.55 -10.67
C ASN A 96 16.03 9.37 -9.13
N ARG A 97 15.42 8.29 -8.62
CA ARG A 97 15.22 8.07 -7.18
C ARG A 97 15.32 6.61 -6.73
N GLN A 98 15.19 5.65 -7.64
CA GLN A 98 15.19 4.21 -7.34
C GLN A 98 16.58 3.63 -7.61
N PHE A 99 17.51 3.93 -6.71
CA PHE A 99 18.96 3.74 -6.91
C PHE A 99 19.42 2.28 -7.00
N LEU A 100 18.55 1.29 -6.78
CA LEU A 100 18.86 -0.13 -7.03
C LEU A 100 18.84 -0.46 -8.53
N PHE A 101 18.22 0.38 -9.35
CA PHE A 101 18.01 0.11 -10.77
C PHE A 101 18.99 0.89 -11.66
N ARG A 102 19.36 0.35 -12.82
CA ARG A 102 20.22 0.98 -13.83
C ARG A 102 19.50 1.07 -15.18
N PRO A 103 19.99 1.88 -16.13
CA PRO A 103 19.42 1.95 -17.48
C PRO A 103 19.31 0.59 -18.18
N LYS A 104 20.24 -0.33 -17.92
CA LYS A 104 20.22 -1.70 -18.46
C LYS A 104 19.10 -2.59 -17.90
N ASP A 105 18.47 -2.17 -16.79
CA ASP A 105 17.44 -2.96 -16.10
C ASP A 105 16.02 -2.55 -16.51
N VAL A 106 15.86 -1.52 -17.35
CA VAL A 106 14.54 -1.04 -17.80
C VAL A 106 13.76 -2.18 -18.47
N GLY A 107 12.51 -2.34 -18.08
CA GLY A 107 11.61 -3.43 -18.51
C GLY A 107 11.68 -4.69 -17.65
N ARG A 108 12.69 -4.86 -16.78
CA ARG A 108 12.77 -6.00 -15.86
C ARG A 108 11.86 -5.80 -14.62
N PRO A 109 11.42 -6.88 -13.95
CA PRO A 109 10.68 -6.78 -12.70
C PRO A 109 11.46 -6.05 -11.59
N LYS A 110 10.83 -5.08 -10.92
CA LYS A 110 11.49 -4.31 -9.84
C LYS A 110 11.94 -5.20 -8.69
N ALA A 111 11.08 -6.12 -8.24
CA ALA A 111 11.37 -7.01 -7.12
C ALA A 111 12.65 -7.84 -7.35
N GLU A 112 12.78 -8.42 -8.55
CA GLU A 112 13.93 -9.26 -8.92
C GLU A 112 15.24 -8.47 -8.92
N VAL A 113 15.28 -7.33 -9.62
CA VAL A 113 16.49 -6.51 -9.72
C VAL A 113 16.86 -5.90 -8.37
N ALA A 114 15.87 -5.55 -7.55
CA ALA A 114 16.12 -5.04 -6.21
C ALA A 114 16.80 -6.11 -5.32
N ALA A 115 16.32 -7.35 -5.37
CA ALA A 115 16.93 -8.47 -4.65
C ALA A 115 18.34 -8.81 -5.19
N GLU A 116 18.50 -8.89 -6.52
CA GLU A 116 19.78 -9.13 -7.19
C GLU A 116 20.84 -8.12 -6.72
N PHE A 117 20.52 -6.82 -6.82
CA PHE A 117 21.44 -5.77 -6.43
C PHE A 117 21.82 -5.84 -4.95
N LEU A 118 20.84 -6.08 -4.07
CA LEU A 118 21.08 -6.03 -2.63
C LEU A 118 21.87 -7.25 -2.13
N ASN A 119 21.57 -8.44 -2.65
CA ASN A 119 22.28 -9.68 -2.31
C ASN A 119 23.74 -9.64 -2.79
N ASP A 120 24.03 -8.95 -3.90
CA ASP A 120 25.41 -8.67 -4.36
C ASP A 120 26.09 -7.60 -3.48
N ARG A 121 25.39 -6.49 -3.21
CA ARG A 121 25.98 -5.33 -2.51
C ARG A 121 26.23 -5.58 -1.03
N VAL A 122 25.36 -6.33 -0.36
CA VAL A 122 25.40 -6.58 1.08
C VAL A 122 25.65 -8.07 1.32
N PRO A 123 26.90 -8.47 1.66
CA PRO A 123 27.24 -9.89 1.83
C PRO A 123 26.33 -10.60 2.83
N ASN A 124 25.95 -11.85 2.54
CA ASN A 124 25.03 -12.66 3.35
C ASN A 124 23.62 -12.07 3.55
N CYS A 125 23.22 -11.02 2.82
CA CYS A 125 21.81 -10.66 2.76
C CYS A 125 21.06 -11.72 1.96
N ASN A 126 19.82 -12.03 2.35
CA ASN A 126 18.98 -13.02 1.69
C ASN A 126 17.62 -12.38 1.35
N VAL A 127 17.63 -11.47 0.37
CA VAL A 127 16.41 -10.88 -0.16
C VAL A 127 15.76 -11.85 -1.14
N VAL A 128 14.52 -12.25 -0.84
CA VAL A 128 13.70 -13.12 -1.69
C VAL A 128 12.67 -12.27 -2.46
N PRO A 129 12.77 -12.19 -3.79
CA PRO A 129 11.86 -11.40 -4.60
C PRO A 129 10.54 -12.13 -4.91
N HIS A 130 9.46 -11.36 -5.01
CA HIS A 130 8.14 -11.80 -5.44
C HIS A 130 7.60 -10.81 -6.48
N PHE A 131 7.62 -11.20 -7.76
CA PHE A 131 7.03 -10.40 -8.84
C PHE A 131 5.52 -10.65 -8.92
N ASN A 132 4.81 -10.12 -7.94
CA ASN A 132 3.40 -10.41 -7.69
C ASN A 132 2.68 -9.18 -7.14
N LYS A 133 1.35 -9.21 -7.20
CA LYS A 133 0.51 -8.27 -6.46
C LYS A 133 0.33 -8.81 -5.05
N ILE A 134 0.15 -7.92 -4.07
CA ILE A 134 -0.14 -8.34 -2.68
C ILE A 134 -1.42 -9.19 -2.60
N GLN A 135 -2.38 -8.91 -3.48
CA GLN A 135 -3.65 -9.64 -3.55
C GLN A 135 -3.51 -11.09 -4.03
N ASP A 136 -2.37 -11.48 -4.59
CA ASP A 136 -2.12 -12.85 -5.04
C ASP A 136 -1.79 -13.80 -3.87
N PHE A 137 -1.49 -13.23 -2.69
CA PHE A 137 -1.16 -13.98 -1.48
C PHE A 137 -2.31 -13.98 -0.47
N ASN A 138 -2.36 -15.01 0.37
CA ASN A 138 -3.36 -15.18 1.41
C ASN A 138 -2.74 -15.08 2.82
N ASP A 139 -3.57 -15.28 3.83
CA ASP A 139 -3.21 -15.23 5.25
C ASP A 139 -2.02 -16.13 5.60
N THR A 140 -1.92 -17.32 5.00
CA THR A 140 -0.85 -18.29 5.26
C THR A 140 0.51 -17.71 4.88
N PHE A 141 0.56 -16.98 3.77
CA PHE A 141 1.79 -16.31 3.34
C PHE A 141 2.16 -15.17 4.29
N TYR A 142 1.21 -14.32 4.68
CA TYR A 142 1.52 -13.15 5.52
C TYR A 142 1.83 -13.50 6.97
N ARG A 143 1.26 -14.59 7.49
CA ARG A 143 1.49 -15.07 8.87
C ARG A 143 2.94 -15.49 9.15
N GLN A 144 3.75 -15.75 8.11
CA GLN A 144 5.13 -16.20 8.29
C GLN A 144 6.10 -15.08 8.71
N PHE A 145 5.70 -13.81 8.60
CA PHE A 145 6.57 -12.66 8.85
C PHE A 145 6.37 -12.14 10.27
N HIS A 146 7.47 -11.70 10.89
CA HIS A 146 7.40 -11.04 12.20
C HIS A 146 6.99 -9.58 12.04
N ILE A 147 7.44 -8.91 10.98
CA ILE A 147 7.19 -7.48 10.73
C ILE A 147 6.96 -7.27 9.24
N ILE A 148 6.02 -6.38 8.90
CA ILE A 148 5.75 -5.96 7.52
C ILE A 148 5.96 -4.46 7.38
N VAL A 149 6.58 -4.04 6.28
CA VAL A 149 6.90 -2.64 5.98
C VAL A 149 6.38 -2.28 4.60
N CYS A 150 5.62 -1.19 4.50
CA CYS A 150 4.99 -0.75 3.26
C CYS A 150 5.62 0.53 2.72
N GLY A 151 6.03 0.48 1.45
CA GLY A 151 6.39 1.61 0.60
C GLY A 151 5.43 1.73 -0.59
N LEU A 152 4.13 1.55 -0.33
CA LEU A 152 3.08 1.53 -1.35
C LEU A 152 2.77 2.93 -1.91
N ASP A 153 2.16 3.01 -3.08
CA ASP A 153 1.81 4.26 -3.76
C ASP A 153 0.30 4.48 -3.89
N SER A 154 -0.53 3.50 -3.47
CA SER A 154 -1.98 3.61 -3.50
C SER A 154 -2.62 3.44 -2.12
N VAL A 155 -3.72 4.16 -1.90
CA VAL A 155 -4.53 4.01 -0.69
C VAL A 155 -5.19 2.63 -0.67
N ILE A 156 -5.66 2.12 -1.81
CA ILE A 156 -6.33 0.81 -1.91
C ILE A 156 -5.40 -0.32 -1.46
N ALA A 157 -4.14 -0.33 -1.90
CA ALA A 157 -3.19 -1.36 -1.49
C ALA A 157 -2.91 -1.31 0.03
N ARG A 158 -2.81 -0.11 0.61
CA ARG A 158 -2.64 0.08 2.06
C ARG A 158 -3.84 -0.42 2.86
N ARG A 159 -5.05 -0.13 2.40
CA ARG A 159 -6.29 -0.64 2.99
C ARG A 159 -6.37 -2.16 2.92
N TRP A 160 -5.96 -2.73 1.78
CA TRP A 160 -5.98 -4.17 1.58
C TRP A 160 -5.03 -4.91 2.53
N ILE A 161 -3.76 -4.48 2.61
CA ILE A 161 -2.82 -5.11 3.54
C ILE A 161 -3.22 -4.87 5.00
N ASN A 162 -3.83 -3.72 5.32
CA ASN A 162 -4.38 -3.48 6.65
C ASN A 162 -5.45 -4.52 7.03
N GLY A 163 -6.42 -4.76 6.14
CA GLY A 163 -7.44 -5.79 6.36
C GLY A 163 -6.85 -7.19 6.45
N MET A 164 -5.80 -7.50 5.68
CA MET A 164 -5.09 -8.79 5.79
C MET A 164 -4.49 -8.97 7.18
N LEU A 165 -3.78 -7.99 7.72
CA LEU A 165 -3.13 -8.16 9.03
C LEU A 165 -4.13 -8.16 10.19
N ILE A 166 -5.25 -7.47 10.05
CA ILE A 166 -6.36 -7.60 11.00
C ILE A 166 -6.96 -9.01 10.93
N SER A 167 -6.95 -9.69 9.77
CA SER A 167 -7.58 -11.02 9.64
C SER A 167 -6.73 -12.13 10.27
N LEU A 168 -5.45 -11.84 10.52
CA LEU A 168 -4.55 -12.75 11.22
C LEU A 168 -4.79 -12.80 12.73
N LEU A 169 -5.46 -11.78 13.27
CA LEU A 169 -5.69 -11.62 14.70
C LEU A 169 -6.55 -12.75 15.24
N ASN A 170 -6.11 -13.30 16.36
CA ASN A 170 -6.83 -14.30 17.11
C ASN A 170 -7.37 -13.67 18.41
N TYR A 171 -8.65 -13.91 18.69
CA TYR A 171 -9.31 -13.45 19.91
C TYR A 171 -9.80 -14.65 20.69
N GLU A 172 -9.24 -14.87 21.86
CA GLU A 172 -9.64 -15.92 22.79
C GLU A 172 -10.56 -15.30 23.85
N ASP A 173 -11.84 -15.69 23.85
CA ASP A 173 -12.87 -15.15 24.75
C ASP A 173 -12.94 -13.61 24.80
N GLY A 174 -12.70 -12.97 23.65
CA GLY A 174 -12.72 -11.51 23.51
C GLY A 174 -11.42 -10.81 23.89
N VAL A 175 -10.40 -11.55 24.33
CA VAL A 175 -9.05 -11.04 24.60
C VAL A 175 -8.17 -11.29 23.37
N LEU A 176 -7.49 -10.25 22.91
CA LEU A 176 -6.57 -10.35 21.77
C LEU A 176 -5.31 -11.15 22.17
N ASP A 177 -4.99 -12.20 21.43
CA ASP A 177 -3.71 -12.92 21.55
C ASP A 177 -2.58 -12.08 20.92
N PRO A 178 -1.60 -11.60 21.71
CA PRO A 178 -0.50 -10.79 21.19
C PRO A 178 0.37 -11.51 20.16
N SER A 179 0.44 -12.85 20.19
CA SER A 179 1.27 -13.62 19.26
C SER A 179 0.72 -13.62 17.83
N SER A 180 -0.56 -13.33 17.68
CA SER A 180 -1.24 -13.21 16.38
C SER A 180 -1.02 -11.85 15.71
N ILE A 181 -0.44 -10.88 16.42
CA ILE A 181 -0.19 -9.52 15.92
C ILE A 181 1.05 -9.53 15.05
N VAL A 182 0.89 -9.09 13.81
CA VAL A 182 2.00 -8.78 12.90
C VAL A 182 2.11 -7.25 12.79
N PRO A 183 3.11 -6.61 13.42
CA PRO A 183 3.35 -5.18 13.29
C PRO A 183 3.49 -4.72 11.83
N LEU A 184 2.82 -3.63 11.52
CA LEU A 184 2.83 -2.97 10.22
C LEU A 184 3.46 -1.59 10.34
N ILE A 185 4.51 -1.35 9.58
CA ILE A 185 5.11 -0.02 9.42
C ILE A 185 4.74 0.47 8.02
N ASP A 186 4.13 1.64 7.91
CA ASP A 186 3.72 2.22 6.62
C ASP A 186 4.33 3.59 6.41
N GLY A 187 4.93 3.78 5.23
CA GLY A 187 5.49 5.05 4.78
C GLY A 187 4.77 5.56 3.54
N GLY A 188 4.61 6.89 3.44
CA GLY A 188 4.06 7.57 2.26
C GLY A 188 4.86 8.82 1.92
N THR A 189 4.99 9.13 0.63
CA THR A 189 5.73 10.31 0.14
C THR A 189 5.02 10.96 -1.04
N GLU A 190 4.97 12.30 -1.03
CA GLU A 190 4.47 13.14 -2.12
C GLU A 190 5.29 14.43 -2.19
N GLY A 191 6.11 14.59 -3.24
CA GLY A 191 7.00 15.74 -3.39
C GLY A 191 7.98 15.88 -2.21
N PHE A 192 7.86 16.98 -1.48
CA PHE A 192 8.64 17.30 -0.28
C PHE A 192 7.89 17.03 1.02
N LYS A 193 6.79 16.27 0.96
CA LYS A 193 6.02 15.84 2.12
C LYS A 193 6.07 14.33 2.23
N GLY A 194 5.98 13.85 3.46
CA GLY A 194 5.86 12.42 3.71
C GLY A 194 5.29 12.14 5.09
N ASN A 195 4.98 10.88 5.33
CA ASN A 195 4.55 10.39 6.62
C ASN A 195 5.08 8.99 6.86
N ALA A 196 5.30 8.66 8.13
CA ALA A 196 5.61 7.32 8.60
C ALA A 196 4.67 6.98 9.75
N ARG A 197 4.25 5.73 9.83
CA ARG A 197 3.40 5.27 10.93
C ARG A 197 3.67 3.82 11.33
N VAL A 198 3.44 3.54 12.60
CA VAL A 198 3.51 2.21 13.21
C VAL A 198 2.11 1.79 13.60
N ILE A 199 1.69 0.62 13.12
CA ILE A 199 0.38 0.04 13.36
C ILE A 199 0.58 -1.32 14.00
N LEU A 200 -0.01 -1.50 15.18
CA LEU A 200 -0.17 -2.78 15.86
C LEU A 200 -1.64 -3.20 15.72
N PRO A 201 -1.97 -4.08 14.76
CA PRO A 201 -3.36 -4.45 14.49
C PRO A 201 -4.07 -4.95 15.76
N GLY A 202 -5.29 -4.45 15.98
CA GLY A 202 -6.08 -4.78 17.18
C GLY A 202 -5.75 -3.96 18.43
N MET A 203 -4.65 -3.19 18.43
CA MET A 203 -4.22 -2.34 19.56
C MET A 203 -4.23 -0.85 19.23
N THR A 204 -3.49 -0.42 18.20
CA THR A 204 -3.36 1.01 17.83
C THR A 204 -4.34 1.39 16.71
N ALA A 205 -4.38 2.68 16.34
CA ALA A 205 -5.11 3.12 15.16
C ALA A 205 -4.56 2.44 13.89
N CYS A 206 -5.46 1.85 13.10
CA CYS A 206 -5.13 1.18 11.84
C CYS A 206 -5.26 2.14 10.64
N VAL A 207 -5.03 1.65 9.42
CA VAL A 207 -5.15 2.48 8.20
C VAL A 207 -6.57 3.07 8.07
N GLU A 208 -7.61 2.26 8.26
CA GLU A 208 -9.01 2.71 8.22
C GLU A 208 -9.37 3.71 9.32
N CYS A 209 -8.72 3.67 10.50
CA CYS A 209 -8.94 4.67 11.55
C CYS A 209 -8.58 6.08 11.07
N THR A 210 -7.59 6.19 10.18
CA THR A 210 -7.00 7.46 9.71
C THR A 210 -7.26 7.73 8.22
N LEU A 211 -8.24 7.05 7.61
CA LEU A 211 -8.54 7.17 6.18
C LEU A 211 -8.88 8.62 5.75
N GLU A 212 -9.46 9.40 6.66
CA GLU A 212 -9.81 10.80 6.44
C GLU A 212 -8.60 11.76 6.39
N LEU A 213 -7.41 11.30 6.82
CA LEU A 213 -6.18 12.08 6.72
C LEU A 213 -5.61 12.12 5.30
N TYR A 214 -6.05 11.22 4.42
CA TYR A 214 -5.66 11.27 3.01
C TYR A 214 -6.29 12.50 2.33
N PRO A 215 -5.54 13.20 1.46
CA PRO A 215 -6.10 14.31 0.72
C PRO A 215 -7.26 13.85 -0.17
N PRO A 216 -8.29 14.69 -0.39
CA PRO A 216 -9.39 14.34 -1.26
C PRO A 216 -8.86 14.09 -2.67
N GLN A 217 -9.29 12.98 -3.29
CA GLN A 217 -8.92 12.69 -4.67
C GLN A 217 -9.49 13.76 -5.60
N VAL A 218 -8.64 14.32 -6.46
CA VAL A 218 -9.10 15.25 -7.49
C VAL A 218 -9.90 14.46 -8.52
N ASN A 219 -11.21 14.67 -8.51
CA ASN A 219 -12.15 14.20 -9.51
C ASN A 219 -12.85 15.41 -10.14
N PHE A 220 -12.66 15.58 -11.45
CA PHE A 220 -13.30 16.67 -12.18
C PHE A 220 -14.78 16.31 -12.45
N PRO A 221 -15.75 17.20 -12.17
CA PRO A 221 -17.16 16.93 -12.48
C PRO A 221 -17.40 16.76 -13.98
N MET A 222 -18.22 15.77 -14.37
CA MET A 222 -18.50 15.46 -15.78
C MET A 222 -19.06 16.64 -16.57
N CYS A 223 -19.91 17.48 -15.96
CA CYS A 223 -20.44 18.68 -16.62
C CYS A 223 -19.34 19.71 -16.95
N THR A 224 -18.35 19.85 -16.08
CA THR A 224 -17.19 20.72 -16.30
C THR A 224 -16.30 20.17 -17.40
N ILE A 225 -15.98 18.87 -17.36
CA ILE A 225 -15.15 18.21 -18.37
C ILE A 225 -15.81 18.30 -19.75
N ALA A 226 -17.10 17.94 -19.85
CA ALA A 226 -17.79 17.81 -21.13
C ALA A 226 -18.15 19.16 -21.75
N SER A 227 -18.67 20.10 -20.96
CA SER A 227 -19.36 21.29 -21.49
C SER A 227 -18.70 22.62 -21.12
N MET A 228 -18.02 22.71 -19.97
CA MET A 228 -17.50 23.98 -19.44
C MET A 228 -16.03 23.86 -18.98
N PRO A 229 -15.08 23.48 -19.85
CA PRO A 229 -13.67 23.41 -19.48
C PRO A 229 -13.14 24.81 -19.15
N ARG A 230 -12.17 24.87 -18.23
CA ARG A 230 -11.60 26.14 -17.70
C ARG A 230 -10.10 26.04 -17.49
N LEU A 231 -9.63 24.86 -17.11
CA LEU A 231 -8.23 24.56 -16.88
C LEU A 231 -7.70 23.64 -18.01
N PRO A 232 -6.39 23.68 -18.33
CA PRO A 232 -5.81 22.78 -19.33
C PRO A 232 -6.01 21.29 -18.98
N GLU A 233 -6.05 20.95 -17.70
CA GLU A 233 -6.37 19.61 -17.19
C GLU A 233 -7.76 19.14 -17.60
N HIS A 234 -8.76 20.04 -17.67
CA HIS A 234 -10.11 19.69 -18.10
C HIS A 234 -10.15 19.25 -19.57
N CYS A 235 -9.31 19.85 -20.41
CA CYS A 235 -9.18 19.49 -21.80
C CYS A 235 -8.54 18.10 -21.95
N ILE A 236 -7.46 17.85 -21.21
CA ILE A 236 -6.78 16.55 -21.22
C ILE A 236 -7.69 15.44 -20.69
N GLU A 237 -8.38 15.69 -19.58
CA GLU A 237 -9.28 14.71 -18.98
C GLU A 237 -10.45 14.39 -19.92
N TYR A 238 -11.00 15.37 -20.64
CA TYR A 238 -12.01 15.10 -21.67
C TYR A 238 -11.51 14.14 -22.74
N VAL A 239 -10.31 14.40 -23.26
CA VAL A 239 -9.73 13.57 -24.32
C VAL A 239 -9.54 12.14 -23.81
N ARG A 240 -9.01 12.01 -22.59
CA ARG A 240 -8.78 10.73 -21.92
C ARG A 240 -10.06 9.93 -21.65
N ILE A 241 -11.10 10.54 -21.06
CA ILE A 241 -12.26 9.78 -20.55
C ILE A 241 -13.46 9.77 -21.51
N LEU A 242 -13.55 10.71 -22.46
CA LEU A 242 -14.67 10.81 -23.40
C LEU A 242 -14.24 10.60 -24.85
N GLN A 243 -13.18 11.28 -25.30
CA GLN A 243 -12.81 11.23 -26.72
C GLN A 243 -12.12 9.93 -27.10
N TRP A 244 -11.20 9.43 -26.27
CA TRP A 244 -10.49 8.17 -26.51
C TRP A 244 -11.46 6.98 -26.64
N PRO A 245 -12.38 6.73 -25.69
CA PRO A 245 -13.31 5.60 -25.83
C PRO A 245 -14.24 5.72 -27.05
N LYS A 246 -14.51 6.95 -27.50
CA LYS A 246 -15.39 7.23 -28.64
C LYS A 246 -14.70 7.03 -29.99
N GLU A 247 -13.46 7.48 -30.12
CA GLU A 247 -12.73 7.46 -31.40
C GLU A 247 -11.88 6.20 -31.58
N GLN A 248 -11.50 5.53 -30.48
CA GLN A 248 -10.66 4.32 -30.49
C GLN A 248 -9.44 4.46 -31.42
N PRO A 249 -8.59 5.48 -31.19
CA PRO A 249 -7.62 5.97 -32.18
C PRO A 249 -6.55 4.96 -32.60
N PHE A 250 -6.30 3.93 -31.79
CA PHE A 250 -5.30 2.88 -32.04
C PHE A 250 -5.92 1.51 -32.33
N GLY A 251 -7.22 1.47 -32.62
CA GLY A 251 -7.96 0.24 -32.95
C GLY A 251 -9.06 -0.09 -31.95
N GLU A 252 -10.05 -0.86 -32.42
CA GLU A 252 -11.20 -1.23 -31.60
C GLU A 252 -10.79 -2.12 -30.42
N GLY A 253 -11.18 -1.71 -29.22
CA GLY A 253 -10.84 -2.40 -27.98
C GLY A 253 -9.43 -2.12 -27.42
N VAL A 254 -8.60 -1.31 -28.08
CA VAL A 254 -7.27 -0.95 -27.56
C VAL A 254 -7.41 0.06 -26.41
N PRO A 255 -7.02 -0.30 -25.16
CA PRO A 255 -7.12 0.61 -24.03
C PRO A 255 -6.06 1.72 -24.11
N LEU A 256 -6.34 2.83 -23.43
CA LEU A 256 -5.34 3.87 -23.25
C LEU A 256 -4.21 3.37 -22.36
N ASP A 257 -3.02 3.30 -22.92
CA ASP A 257 -1.76 3.12 -22.19
C ASP A 257 -1.11 4.49 -21.91
N GLY A 258 -0.85 4.79 -20.64
CA GLY A 258 -0.20 6.03 -20.22
C GLY A 258 1.33 6.02 -20.37
N ASP A 259 1.92 4.84 -20.58
CA ASP A 259 3.35 4.64 -20.80
C ASP A 259 3.73 4.61 -22.28
N ASP A 260 2.75 4.43 -23.17
CA ASP A 260 2.92 4.49 -24.62
C ASP A 260 3.09 5.97 -25.09
N PRO A 261 4.26 6.34 -25.66
CA PRO A 261 4.50 7.70 -26.13
C PRO A 261 3.54 8.15 -27.24
N ASP A 262 3.12 7.25 -28.12
CA ASP A 262 2.23 7.56 -29.24
C ASP A 262 0.80 7.84 -28.73
N HIS A 263 0.35 7.07 -27.73
CA HIS A 263 -0.92 7.34 -27.05
C HIS A 263 -0.92 8.71 -26.37
N ILE A 264 0.13 9.03 -25.61
CA ILE A 264 0.26 10.34 -24.94
C ILE A 264 0.35 11.47 -25.98
N GLN A 265 1.08 11.27 -27.07
CA GLN A 265 1.20 12.25 -28.15
C GLN A 265 -0.16 12.52 -28.81
N TRP A 266 -0.97 11.48 -29.03
CA TRP A 266 -2.33 11.62 -29.55
C TRP A 266 -3.21 12.43 -28.59
N ILE A 267 -3.18 12.09 -27.29
CA ILE A 267 -3.95 12.82 -26.27
C ILE A 267 -3.52 14.28 -26.24
N PHE A 268 -2.22 14.55 -26.24
CA PHE A 268 -1.66 15.90 -26.22
C PHE A 268 -2.19 16.72 -27.41
N GLN A 269 -2.17 16.15 -28.62
CA GLN A 269 -2.64 16.83 -29.82
C GLN A 269 -4.15 17.14 -29.75
N LYS A 270 -4.98 16.17 -29.36
CA LYS A 270 -6.43 16.39 -29.18
C LYS A 270 -6.75 17.37 -28.06
N SER A 271 -5.94 17.39 -27.02
CA SER A 271 -6.10 18.31 -25.92
C SER A 271 -5.82 19.75 -26.37
N LEU A 272 -4.79 19.97 -27.20
CA LEU A 272 -4.52 21.27 -27.82
C LEU A 272 -5.68 21.75 -28.69
N GLU A 273 -6.23 20.87 -29.53
CA GLU A 273 -7.40 21.18 -30.37
C GLU A 273 -8.59 21.65 -29.51
N ARG A 274 -8.91 20.88 -28.45
CA ARG A 274 -9.99 21.22 -27.52
C ARG A 274 -9.72 22.52 -26.77
N ALA A 275 -8.51 22.73 -26.26
CA ALA A 275 -8.17 23.97 -25.56
C ALA A 275 -8.30 25.20 -26.46
N SER A 276 -7.91 25.09 -27.73
CA SER A 276 -8.07 26.18 -28.70
C SER A 276 -9.53 26.59 -28.89
N GLN A 277 -10.47 25.64 -28.86
CA GLN A 277 -11.90 25.93 -28.99
C GLN A 277 -12.45 26.78 -27.82
N TYR A 278 -11.86 26.62 -26.63
CA TYR A 278 -12.28 27.31 -25.41
C TYR A 278 -11.32 28.42 -24.97
N ASN A 279 -10.34 28.78 -25.81
CA ASN A 279 -9.29 29.76 -25.50
C ASN A 279 -8.50 29.45 -24.21
N ILE A 280 -8.31 28.17 -23.90
CA ILE A 280 -7.54 27.70 -22.74
C ILE A 280 -6.07 27.59 -23.14
N ARG A 281 -5.17 28.09 -22.29
CA ARG A 281 -3.70 28.00 -22.47
C ARG A 281 -3.09 27.06 -21.44
N GLY A 282 -1.83 26.69 -21.65
CA GLY A 282 -1.05 25.93 -20.66
C GLY A 282 -1.02 24.41 -20.88
N ILE A 283 -1.60 23.91 -21.98
CA ILE A 283 -1.40 22.50 -22.36
C ILE A 283 0.04 22.29 -22.79
N THR A 284 0.68 21.32 -22.15
CA THR A 284 2.03 20.87 -22.46
C THR A 284 2.06 19.35 -22.48
N TYR A 285 3.04 18.77 -23.16
CA TYR A 285 3.24 17.32 -23.15
C TYR A 285 3.43 16.79 -21.71
N ARG A 286 4.23 17.50 -20.89
CA ARG A 286 4.45 17.17 -19.48
C ARG A 286 3.16 17.18 -18.65
N LEU A 287 2.31 18.19 -18.83
CA LEU A 287 1.01 18.24 -18.15
C LEU A 287 0.11 17.09 -18.61
N THR A 288 0.15 16.75 -19.90
CA THR A 288 -0.62 15.62 -20.46
C THR A 288 -0.24 14.32 -19.79
N GLN A 289 1.06 14.02 -19.69
CA GLN A 289 1.55 12.86 -18.93
C GLN A 289 1.11 12.91 -17.46
N GLY A 290 1.23 14.08 -16.82
CA GLY A 290 0.81 14.30 -15.44
C GLY A 290 -0.64 13.95 -15.17
N VAL A 291 -1.56 14.41 -16.04
CA VAL A 291 -3.00 14.14 -15.91
C VAL A 291 -3.32 12.68 -16.26
N VAL A 292 -2.78 12.16 -17.36
CA VAL A 292 -3.09 10.79 -17.83
C VAL A 292 -2.62 9.73 -16.84
N LYS A 293 -1.38 9.85 -16.36
CA LYS A 293 -0.77 8.90 -15.42
C LYS A 293 -1.04 9.25 -13.95
N ARG A 294 -1.71 10.37 -13.67
CA ARG A 294 -1.88 10.93 -12.31
C ARG A 294 -0.55 11.02 -11.54
N ILE A 295 0.48 11.57 -12.20
CA ILE A 295 1.87 11.58 -11.69
C ILE A 295 1.96 12.33 -10.35
N ILE A 296 2.48 11.66 -9.34
CA ILE A 296 2.89 12.27 -8.07
C ILE A 296 4.37 12.69 -8.18
N PRO A 297 4.72 13.97 -7.98
CA PRO A 297 6.12 14.40 -7.93
C PRO A 297 6.91 13.62 -6.88
N ALA A 298 8.11 13.16 -7.21
CA ALA A 298 8.90 12.33 -6.30
C ALA A 298 10.41 12.57 -6.44
N VAL A 299 11.08 12.68 -5.30
CA VAL A 299 12.53 12.90 -5.18
C VAL A 299 13.16 11.90 -4.21
N ALA A 300 14.45 11.62 -4.36
CA ALA A 300 15.15 10.66 -3.52
C ALA A 300 15.18 11.07 -2.03
N SER A 301 15.37 12.36 -1.75
CA SER A 301 15.51 12.89 -0.37
C SER A 301 14.32 12.54 0.52
N THR A 302 13.09 12.85 0.11
CA THR A 302 11.88 12.56 0.88
C THR A 302 11.69 11.06 1.10
N ASN A 303 12.00 10.23 0.09
CA ASN A 303 11.95 8.78 0.22
C ASN A 303 12.99 8.27 1.24
N ALA A 304 14.22 8.80 1.21
CA ALA A 304 15.25 8.45 2.17
C ALA A 304 14.86 8.81 3.62
N VAL A 305 14.27 10.00 3.83
CA VAL A 305 13.82 10.45 5.16
C VAL A 305 12.75 9.49 5.71
N ILE A 306 11.69 9.23 4.96
CA ILE A 306 10.59 8.38 5.43
C ILE A 306 11.02 6.92 5.60
N ALA A 307 11.78 6.37 4.64
CA ALA A 307 12.29 5.01 4.75
C ALA A 307 13.27 4.83 5.92
N ALA A 308 14.02 5.87 6.29
CA ALA A 308 14.89 5.83 7.47
C ALA A 308 14.07 5.76 8.77
N VAL A 309 13.00 6.56 8.87
CA VAL A 309 12.08 6.48 10.02
C VAL A 309 11.45 5.08 10.08
N CYS A 310 10.88 4.59 8.98
CA CYS A 310 10.26 3.28 8.93
C CYS A 310 11.22 2.15 9.32
N ALA A 311 12.43 2.10 8.75
CA ALA A 311 13.41 1.06 9.08
C ALA A 311 13.91 1.16 10.54
N THR A 312 14.00 2.37 11.10
CA THR A 312 14.31 2.57 12.52
C THR A 312 13.24 1.94 13.41
N GLU A 313 11.96 2.11 13.07
CA GLU A 313 10.87 1.52 13.84
C GLU A 313 10.81 -0.01 13.71
N VAL A 314 11.16 -0.56 12.54
CA VAL A 314 11.32 -2.00 12.35
C VAL A 314 12.41 -2.56 13.25
N PHE A 315 13.56 -1.88 13.32
CA PHE A 315 14.66 -2.28 14.22
C PHE A 315 14.23 -2.24 15.69
N LYS A 316 13.53 -1.19 16.13
CA LYS A 316 13.01 -1.09 17.50
C LYS A 316 12.04 -2.20 17.84
N ILE A 317 11.06 -2.48 16.97
CA ILE A 317 10.07 -3.54 17.19
C ILE A 317 10.73 -4.92 17.23
N ALA A 318 11.68 -5.18 16.34
CA ALA A 318 12.34 -6.49 16.25
C ALA A 318 13.23 -6.81 17.47
N THR A 319 13.70 -5.78 18.18
CA THR A 319 14.78 -5.92 19.18
C THR A 319 14.39 -5.43 20.56
N SER A 320 13.26 -4.73 20.69
CA SER A 320 12.87 -3.99 21.89
C SER A 320 13.92 -2.95 22.34
N ALA A 321 14.89 -2.57 21.51
CA ALA A 321 15.97 -1.66 21.93
C ALA A 321 15.45 -0.31 22.44
N TYR A 322 14.33 0.17 21.89
CA TYR A 322 13.63 1.38 22.32
C TYR A 322 12.12 1.21 22.15
N ILE A 323 11.36 2.08 22.82
CA ILE A 323 9.91 2.19 22.60
C ILE A 323 9.65 2.63 21.14
N PRO A 324 8.78 1.92 20.39
CA PRO A 324 8.39 2.31 19.04
C PRO A 324 7.70 3.67 18.98
N LEU A 325 7.71 4.29 17.79
CA LEU A 325 6.94 5.48 17.45
C LEU A 325 5.47 5.25 17.79
N ASN A 326 4.91 6.17 18.57
CA ASN A 326 3.52 6.09 18.96
C ASN A 326 2.62 6.60 17.83
N ASN A 327 2.29 5.66 16.93
CA ASN A 327 1.43 5.81 15.76
C ASN A 327 1.98 6.63 14.59
N TYR A 328 2.06 7.97 14.65
CA TYR A 328 2.13 8.79 13.43
C TYR A 328 3.22 9.87 13.45
N LEU A 329 3.92 10.01 12.31
CA LEU A 329 4.86 11.09 12.04
C LEU A 329 4.57 11.72 10.66
N VAL A 330 4.57 13.05 10.60
CA VAL A 330 4.50 13.83 9.36
C VAL A 330 5.83 14.55 9.14
N PHE A 331 6.24 14.68 7.88
CA PHE A 331 7.43 15.38 7.42
C PHE A 331 7.08 16.38 6.31
N ASN A 332 7.72 17.55 6.33
CA ASN A 332 7.61 18.57 5.29
C ASN A 332 8.93 19.36 5.16
N ASP A 333 9.44 19.50 3.94
CA ASP A 333 10.69 20.21 3.60
C ASP A 333 10.48 21.33 2.55
N VAL A 334 9.28 21.93 2.51
CA VAL A 334 9.01 23.07 1.61
C VAL A 334 9.53 24.39 2.18
N ASP A 335 9.47 24.55 3.51
CA ASP A 335 9.90 25.75 4.23
C ASP A 335 10.64 25.34 5.50
N GLY A 336 11.97 25.27 5.41
CA GLY A 336 12.80 24.58 6.40
C GLY A 336 12.43 23.10 6.53
N LEU A 337 12.91 22.48 7.61
CA LEU A 337 12.58 21.09 7.94
C LEU A 337 11.59 21.04 9.09
N TYR A 338 10.42 20.45 8.84
CA TYR A 338 9.37 20.30 9.84
C TYR A 338 8.98 18.83 10.00
N THR A 339 8.88 18.39 11.26
CA THR A 339 8.24 17.13 11.61
C THR A 339 7.23 17.34 12.72
N TYR A 340 6.18 16.51 12.70
CA TYR A 340 5.19 16.46 13.76
C TYR A 340 4.86 15.01 14.08
N THR A 341 4.94 14.65 15.35
CA THR A 341 4.64 13.30 15.85
C THR A 341 3.46 13.37 16.79
N PHE A 342 2.48 12.47 16.59
CA PHE A 342 1.30 12.38 17.43
C PHE A 342 0.76 10.95 17.43
N GLU A 343 0.08 10.59 18.53
CA GLU A 343 -0.65 9.35 18.64
C GLU A 343 -2.03 9.52 17.99
N ALA A 344 -2.28 8.87 16.87
CA ALA A 344 -3.62 8.86 16.28
C ALA A 344 -4.54 7.94 17.10
N GLU A 345 -5.72 8.44 17.44
CA GLU A 345 -6.70 7.68 18.22
C GLU A 345 -7.31 6.54 17.38
N ARG A 346 -7.40 5.35 18.00
CA ARG A 346 -8.11 4.22 17.40
C ARG A 346 -9.61 4.48 17.48
N LYS A 347 -10.27 4.62 16.33
CA LYS A 347 -11.73 4.70 16.25
C LYS A 347 -12.37 3.44 16.83
N GLU A 348 -13.19 3.58 17.87
CA GLU A 348 -13.89 2.46 18.52
C GLU A 348 -14.83 1.73 17.56
N ASN A 349 -15.46 2.48 16.65
CA ASN A 349 -16.34 1.99 15.61
C ASN A 349 -15.63 1.84 14.25
N CYS A 350 -14.33 1.53 14.23
CA CYS A 350 -13.61 1.35 12.97
C CYS A 350 -14.17 0.15 12.16
N PRO A 351 -14.52 0.32 10.87
CA PRO A 351 -15.08 -0.76 10.05
C PRO A 351 -14.11 -1.93 9.80
N ALA A 352 -12.81 -1.75 10.07
CA ALA A 352 -11.80 -2.80 9.91
C ALA A 352 -11.37 -3.40 11.25
N CYS A 353 -10.87 -2.57 12.19
CA CYS A 353 -10.25 -3.11 13.42
C CYS A 353 -11.19 -3.17 14.62
N SER A 354 -12.46 -2.77 14.51
CA SER A 354 -13.45 -3.01 15.57
C SER A 354 -13.99 -4.43 15.46
N GLN A 355 -14.15 -5.12 16.60
CA GLN A 355 -14.76 -6.45 16.65
C GLN A 355 -16.30 -6.41 16.59
N LEU A 356 -16.89 -5.22 16.51
CA LEU A 356 -18.33 -5.03 16.53
C LEU A 356 -18.86 -4.74 15.12
N PRO A 357 -20.01 -5.32 14.73
CA PRO A 357 -20.68 -4.93 13.49
C PRO A 357 -21.01 -3.44 13.48
N GLN A 358 -20.88 -2.83 12.30
CA GLN A 358 -21.17 -1.41 12.09
C GLN A 358 -22.67 -1.18 12.01
N ASN A 359 -23.22 -0.28 12.83
CA ASN A 359 -24.66 0.02 12.78
C ASN A 359 -24.98 0.94 11.60
N ILE A 360 -25.95 0.56 10.77
CA ILE A 360 -26.50 1.39 9.70
C ILE A 360 -27.98 1.62 9.92
N GLN A 361 -28.44 2.81 9.55
CA GLN A 361 -29.81 3.25 9.79
C GLN A 361 -30.46 3.62 8.47
N PHE A 362 -31.56 2.94 8.15
CA PHE A 362 -32.34 3.19 6.94
C PHE A 362 -33.82 3.02 7.22
N SER A 363 -34.68 3.72 6.48
CA SER A 363 -36.12 3.41 6.51
C SER A 363 -36.36 2.04 5.88
N PRO A 364 -37.37 1.25 6.33
CA PRO A 364 -37.73 0.00 5.66
C PRO A 364 -38.15 0.18 4.19
N SER A 365 -38.55 1.39 3.80
CA SER A 365 -38.87 1.77 2.42
C SER A 365 -37.67 2.25 1.60
N ALA A 366 -36.49 2.39 2.21
CA ALA A 366 -35.26 2.73 1.50
C ALA A 366 -34.93 1.65 0.48
N LYS A 367 -34.34 2.03 -0.64
CA LYS A 367 -33.88 1.10 -1.68
C LYS A 367 -32.51 0.54 -1.36
N LEU A 368 -32.19 -0.65 -1.88
CA LEU A 368 -30.84 -1.21 -1.76
C LEU A 368 -29.78 -0.29 -2.41
N GLN A 369 -30.14 0.46 -3.44
CA GLN A 369 -29.26 1.48 -4.03
C GLN A 369 -28.82 2.53 -3.00
N GLU A 370 -29.69 2.95 -2.07
CA GLU A 370 -29.33 3.95 -1.06
C GLU A 370 -28.30 3.42 -0.07
N VAL A 371 -28.38 2.13 0.28
CA VAL A 371 -27.37 1.45 1.10
C VAL A 371 -26.04 1.37 0.33
N LEU A 372 -26.09 1.00 -0.95
CA LEU A 372 -24.91 0.94 -1.82
C LEU A 372 -24.22 2.31 -1.94
N ASP A 373 -25.01 3.36 -2.12
CA ASP A 373 -24.53 4.75 -2.21
C ASP A 373 -23.90 5.20 -0.89
N TYR A 374 -24.48 4.83 0.26
CA TYR A 374 -23.89 5.09 1.57
C TYR A 374 -22.52 4.42 1.74
N LEU A 375 -22.41 3.13 1.43
CA LEU A 375 -21.14 2.39 1.54
C LEU A 375 -20.04 2.99 0.67
N THR A 376 -20.41 3.52 -0.50
CA THR A 376 -19.50 4.09 -1.49
C THR A 376 -19.10 5.53 -1.15
N ASN A 377 -20.07 6.37 -0.75
CA ASN A 377 -19.87 7.81 -0.60
C ASN A 377 -19.58 8.25 0.84
N SER A 378 -19.84 7.41 1.84
CA SER A 378 -19.53 7.74 3.24
C SER A 378 -18.03 7.97 3.42
N ALA A 379 -17.66 9.12 4.00
CA ALA A 379 -16.26 9.49 4.26
C ALA A 379 -15.55 8.47 5.17
N SER A 380 -16.27 7.77 6.03
CA SER A 380 -15.72 6.76 6.95
C SER A 380 -15.47 5.39 6.29
N LEU A 381 -16.08 5.11 5.13
CA LEU A 381 -16.05 3.80 4.48
C LEU A 381 -15.34 3.84 3.12
N GLN A 382 -15.76 4.76 2.25
CA GLN A 382 -15.23 4.98 0.90
C GLN A 382 -14.96 3.66 0.15
N MET A 383 -15.91 2.72 0.17
CA MET A 383 -15.77 1.44 -0.52
C MET A 383 -15.78 1.65 -2.04
N LYS A 384 -15.08 0.79 -2.80
CA LYS A 384 -14.89 1.04 -4.23
C LYS A 384 -15.99 0.42 -5.10
N SER A 385 -16.37 -0.80 -4.80
CA SER A 385 -17.36 -1.59 -5.53
C SER A 385 -17.94 -2.67 -4.60
N PRO A 386 -18.69 -2.27 -3.55
CA PRO A 386 -19.05 -3.18 -2.48
C PRO A 386 -20.11 -4.19 -2.93
N ALA A 387 -19.95 -5.40 -2.44
CA ALA A 387 -20.84 -6.53 -2.63
C ALA A 387 -21.64 -6.76 -1.34
N ILE A 388 -22.96 -6.80 -1.44
CA ILE A 388 -23.84 -6.91 -0.27
C ILE A 388 -24.50 -8.30 -0.28
N THR A 389 -24.36 -9.02 0.82
CA THR A 389 -24.99 -10.33 1.04
C THR A 389 -25.69 -10.37 2.40
N ALA A 390 -26.71 -11.20 2.53
CA ALA A 390 -27.45 -11.37 3.79
C ALA A 390 -28.04 -12.77 3.91
N THR A 391 -28.27 -13.22 5.15
CA THR A 391 -28.95 -14.50 5.43
C THR A 391 -30.46 -14.31 5.35
N LEU A 392 -31.11 -14.89 4.35
CA LEU A 392 -32.55 -14.85 4.15
C LEU A 392 -33.12 -16.27 4.18
N GLU A 393 -34.11 -16.51 5.04
CA GLU A 393 -34.78 -17.82 5.18
C GLU A 393 -33.77 -18.98 5.44
N GLY A 394 -32.73 -18.71 6.23
CA GLY A 394 -31.69 -19.69 6.57
C GLY A 394 -30.67 -19.96 5.45
N LYS A 395 -30.69 -19.20 4.35
CA LYS A 395 -29.71 -19.30 3.25
C LYS A 395 -29.04 -17.96 2.98
N ASN A 396 -27.74 -17.98 2.71
CA ASN A 396 -27.03 -16.79 2.24
C ASN A 396 -27.51 -16.41 0.84
N ARG A 397 -27.99 -15.18 0.68
CA ARG A 397 -28.40 -14.61 -0.59
C ARG A 397 -27.52 -13.41 -0.93
N THR A 398 -27.05 -13.37 -2.17
CA THR A 398 -26.40 -12.19 -2.74
C THR A 398 -27.45 -11.16 -3.10
N LEU A 399 -27.41 -10.00 -2.44
CA LEU A 399 -28.32 -8.90 -2.72
C LEU A 399 -27.84 -8.11 -3.94
N TYR A 400 -26.53 -7.82 -3.98
CA TYR A 400 -25.87 -7.15 -5.10
C TYR A 400 -24.37 -7.47 -5.15
N LEU A 401 -23.81 -7.71 -6.34
CA LEU A 401 -22.38 -8.00 -6.55
C LEU A 401 -21.93 -7.45 -7.91
N GLN A 402 -20.92 -6.59 -7.92
CA GLN A 402 -20.40 -5.96 -9.15
C GLN A 402 -19.24 -6.70 -9.82
N SER A 403 -18.50 -7.52 -9.07
CA SER A 403 -17.24 -8.10 -9.55
C SER A 403 -17.41 -9.19 -10.62
N VAL A 404 -18.59 -9.82 -10.69
CA VAL A 404 -18.90 -10.88 -11.66
C VAL A 404 -20.11 -10.45 -12.49
N THR A 405 -19.90 -10.14 -13.77
CA THR A 405 -20.93 -9.60 -14.68
C THR A 405 -22.21 -10.43 -14.69
N SER A 406 -22.11 -11.76 -14.73
CA SER A 406 -23.28 -12.64 -14.73
C SER A 406 -24.12 -12.58 -13.43
N ILE A 407 -23.49 -12.27 -12.30
CA ILE A 407 -24.18 -12.10 -11.01
C ILE A 407 -24.70 -10.67 -10.88
N GLU A 408 -23.93 -9.69 -11.36
CA GLU A 408 -24.31 -8.29 -11.41
C GLU A 408 -25.63 -8.13 -12.17
N GLU A 409 -25.75 -8.69 -13.38
CA GLU A 409 -26.97 -8.61 -14.19
C GLU A 409 -28.19 -9.21 -13.49
N ARG A 410 -28.00 -10.33 -12.76
CA ARG A 410 -29.07 -11.02 -12.02
C ARG A 410 -29.49 -10.28 -10.76
N THR A 411 -28.57 -9.52 -10.14
CA THR A 411 -28.79 -8.85 -8.86
C THR A 411 -29.08 -7.37 -9.00
N ARG A 412 -28.75 -6.74 -10.14
CA ARG A 412 -29.06 -5.35 -10.47
C ARG A 412 -30.55 -4.99 -10.28
N PRO A 413 -31.54 -5.85 -10.62
CA PRO A 413 -32.94 -5.56 -10.33
C PRO A 413 -33.27 -5.41 -8.84
N ASN A 414 -32.41 -5.88 -7.93
CA ASN A 414 -32.61 -5.69 -6.49
C ASN A 414 -32.28 -4.27 -6.03
N LEU A 415 -31.48 -3.51 -6.79
CA LEU A 415 -31.11 -2.12 -6.43
C LEU A 415 -32.32 -1.19 -6.35
N THR A 416 -33.35 -1.45 -7.15
CA THR A 416 -34.58 -0.65 -7.17
C THR A 416 -35.62 -1.11 -6.15
N LYS A 417 -35.45 -2.29 -5.55
CA LYS A 417 -36.33 -2.84 -4.52
C LYS A 417 -36.00 -2.23 -3.16
N THR A 418 -37.04 -2.09 -2.35
CA THR A 418 -36.91 -1.64 -0.96
C THR A 418 -36.32 -2.72 -0.06
N LEU A 419 -35.72 -2.33 1.06
CA LEU A 419 -35.17 -3.28 2.04
C LEU A 419 -36.23 -4.27 2.53
N LYS A 420 -37.47 -3.80 2.73
CA LYS A 420 -38.60 -4.66 3.10
C LYS A 420 -39.01 -5.63 1.99
N GLU A 421 -39.03 -5.22 0.73
CA GLU A 421 -39.33 -6.10 -0.42
C GLU A 421 -38.25 -7.19 -0.62
N LEU A 422 -37.01 -6.90 -0.24
CA LEU A 422 -35.91 -7.86 -0.25
C LEU A 422 -35.98 -8.86 0.92
N GLY A 423 -36.93 -8.68 1.84
CA GLY A 423 -37.12 -9.54 3.01
C GLY A 423 -36.12 -9.26 4.14
N LEU A 424 -35.48 -8.08 4.14
CA LEU A 424 -34.60 -7.68 5.24
C LEU A 424 -35.42 -7.30 6.46
N VAL A 425 -34.90 -7.65 7.63
CA VAL A 425 -35.54 -7.38 8.93
C VAL A 425 -34.66 -6.47 9.79
N ASP A 426 -35.31 -5.79 10.74
CA ASP A 426 -34.62 -4.96 11.71
C ASP A 426 -33.66 -5.79 12.59
N GLY A 427 -32.48 -5.25 12.85
CA GLY A 427 -31.39 -5.91 13.57
C GLY A 427 -30.62 -6.97 12.77
N GLN A 428 -30.92 -7.18 11.49
CA GLN A 428 -30.24 -8.16 10.64
C GLN A 428 -28.82 -7.74 10.27
N GLU A 429 -27.92 -8.73 10.16
CA GLU A 429 -26.55 -8.50 9.67
C GLU A 429 -26.46 -8.59 8.14
N LEU A 430 -25.77 -7.62 7.56
CA LEU A 430 -25.35 -7.57 6.17
C LEU A 430 -23.85 -7.84 6.11
N ALA A 431 -23.45 -8.82 5.32
CA ALA A 431 -22.05 -9.12 5.03
C ALA A 431 -21.64 -8.38 3.76
N VAL A 432 -20.70 -7.45 3.90
CA VAL A 432 -20.20 -6.60 2.81
C VAL A 432 -18.75 -6.93 2.50
N ALA A 433 -18.49 -7.34 1.27
CA ALA A 433 -17.14 -7.55 0.75
C ALA A 433 -16.80 -6.45 -0.26
N ASP A 434 -15.56 -5.97 -0.28
CA ASP A 434 -15.13 -4.92 -1.19
C ASP A 434 -13.67 -5.10 -1.60
N VAL A 435 -13.29 -4.63 -2.79
CA VAL A 435 -11.90 -4.73 -3.27
C VAL A 435 -10.89 -3.96 -2.41
N THR A 436 -11.35 -3.04 -1.56
CA THR A 436 -10.51 -2.28 -0.62
C THR A 436 -9.99 -3.09 0.55
N THR A 437 -10.60 -4.24 0.89
CA THR A 437 -10.18 -5.07 2.03
C THR A 437 -10.42 -6.56 1.75
N PRO A 438 -9.50 -7.46 2.14
CA PRO A 438 -9.73 -8.90 2.02
C PRO A 438 -10.78 -9.42 3.02
N GLN A 439 -11.17 -8.63 4.01
CA GLN A 439 -12.16 -9.02 5.02
C GLN A 439 -13.59 -8.70 4.58
N THR A 440 -14.52 -9.54 5.04
CA THR A 440 -15.95 -9.19 5.01
C THR A 440 -16.27 -8.31 6.21
N VAL A 441 -16.77 -7.10 5.96
CA VAL A 441 -17.23 -6.18 7.00
C VAL A 441 -18.69 -6.47 7.30
N LEU A 442 -19.01 -6.61 8.59
CA LEU A 442 -20.38 -6.86 9.04
C LEU A 442 -21.08 -5.55 9.40
N PHE A 443 -22.28 -5.36 8.89
CA PHE A 443 -23.14 -4.23 9.21
C PHE A 443 -24.45 -4.70 9.83
N LYS A 444 -24.88 -4.08 10.92
CA LYS A 444 -26.17 -4.34 11.54
C LYS A 444 -27.19 -3.30 11.11
N LEU A 445 -28.22 -3.75 10.40
CA LEU A 445 -29.29 -2.91 9.87
C LEU A 445 -30.27 -2.54 10.97
N HIS A 446 -30.52 -1.24 11.17
CA HIS A 446 -31.56 -0.71 12.04
C HIS A 446 -32.58 0.06 11.22
N PHE A 447 -33.85 -0.33 11.34
CA PHE A 447 -34.94 0.37 10.68
C PHE A 447 -35.38 1.59 11.49
N THR A 448 -35.20 2.76 10.90
CA THR A 448 -35.73 4.02 11.45
C THR A 448 -37.16 4.22 10.96
N SER A 449 -38.08 4.46 11.90
CA SER A 449 -39.52 4.64 11.70
C SER A 449 -39.88 5.66 10.63
#